data_AF-A0A2V6Q104-F1
#
_entry.id   AF-A0A2V6Q104-F1
#
_cell.length_a   1.000
_cell.length_b   1.000
_cell.length_c   1.000
_cell.angle_alpha   90.00
_cell.angle_beta   90.00
_cell.angle_gamma   90.00
#
_symmetry.space_group_name_H-M   'P 1'
#
loop_
_entity.id
_entity.type
_entity.pdbx_description
1 polymer ?
#
loop_
_entity_poly.entity_id
_entity_poly.type
_entity_poly.pdbx_seq_one_letter_code
_entity_poly.pdbx_strand_id
1 'polypeptide(L)'
;MIRRARRLAADRDRIVESLSEDWLRALRGQGLSRSDLNELWAALTEEAVRRAGQSLEGKWNPQAVRQEAEDVIARLRARVEAGLGEPGATGRAT
;
A
#
# COMPACT_ATOMS: atom_id res chain seq x y z
N MET A 1 19.77 -15.08 12.00
CA MET A 1 18.92 -14.73 10.83
C MET A 1 17.50 -14.30 11.24
N ILE A 2 16.80 -15.06 12.09
CA ILE A 2 15.40 -14.78 12.49
C ILE A 2 15.18 -13.35 13.04
N ARG A 3 16.08 -12.83 13.90
CA ARG A 3 15.95 -11.46 14.44
C ARG A 3 15.98 -10.37 13.38
N ARG A 4 16.85 -10.51 12.36
CA ARG A 4 16.97 -9.55 11.25
C ARG A 4 15.75 -9.59 10.34
N ALA A 5 15.26 -10.80 10.02
CA ALA A 5 14.04 -10.97 9.23
C ALA A 5 12.82 -10.34 9.93
N ARG A 6 12.67 -10.56 11.25
CA ARG A 6 11.60 -9.92 12.04
C ARG A 6 11.70 -8.40 12.06
N ARG A 7 12.91 -7.87 12.19
CA ARG A 7 13.13 -6.41 12.14
C ARG A 7 12.74 -5.83 10.79
N LEU A 8 13.16 -6.45 9.69
CA LEU A 8 12.78 -6.02 8.34
C LEU A 8 11.28 -6.07 8.12
N ALA A 9 10.60 -7.11 8.60
CA ALA A 9 9.14 -7.20 8.54
C ALA A 9 8.47 -6.05 9.32
N ALA A 10 8.94 -5.74 10.53
CA ALA A 10 8.43 -4.64 11.33
C ALA A 10 8.68 -3.26 10.68
N ASP A 11 9.87 -3.08 10.07
CA ASP A 11 10.21 -1.84 9.36
C ASP A 11 9.29 -1.67 8.12
N ARG A 12 9.03 -2.75 7.37
CA ARG A 12 8.07 -2.74 6.26
C ARG A 12 6.66 -2.38 6.74
N ASP A 13 6.19 -3.02 7.81
CA ASP A 13 4.85 -2.77 8.33
C ASP A 13 4.70 -1.32 8.81
N ARG A 14 5.75 -0.72 9.40
CA ARG A 14 5.76 0.72 9.73
C ARG A 14 5.71 1.61 8.49
N ILE A 15 6.40 1.25 7.41
CA ILE A 15 6.33 1.99 6.14
C ILE A 15 4.92 1.92 5.56
N VAL A 16 4.31 0.73 5.54
CA VAL A 16 2.93 0.55 5.08
C VAL A 16 1.96 1.39 5.91
N GLU A 17 2.13 1.42 7.23
CA GLU A 17 1.31 2.25 8.13
C GLU A 17 1.37 3.73 7.74
N SER A 18 2.57 4.30 7.67
CA SER A 18 2.77 5.71 7.32
C SER A 18 2.20 6.05 5.95
N LEU A 19 2.45 5.20 4.94
CA LEU A 19 1.91 5.41 3.60
C LEU A 19 0.39 5.32 3.58
N SER A 20 -0.20 4.44 4.38
CA SER A 20 -1.65 4.28 4.46
C SER A 20 -2.32 5.54 4.99
N GLU A 21 -1.72 6.20 5.99
CA GLU A 21 -2.23 7.48 6.50
C GLU A 21 -2.19 8.58 5.44
N ASP A 22 -1.08 8.70 4.71
CA ASP A 22 -0.91 9.71 3.67
C ASP A 22 -1.88 9.49 2.50
N TRP A 23 -2.02 8.25 2.04
CA TRP A 23 -2.99 7.88 1.01
C TRP A 23 -4.43 8.12 1.46
N LEU A 24 -4.76 7.77 2.70
CA LEU A 24 -6.10 7.99 3.23
C LEU A 24 -6.44 9.49 3.27
N ARG A 25 -5.50 10.34 3.71
CA ARG A 25 -5.67 11.80 3.68
C ARG A 25 -5.84 12.33 2.27
N ALA A 26 -5.06 11.82 1.32
CA ALA A 26 -5.12 12.25 -0.08
C ALA A 26 -6.44 11.86 -0.76
N LEU A 27 -6.91 10.62 -0.57
CA LEU A 27 -8.07 10.06 -1.28
C LEU A 27 -9.41 10.39 -0.62
N ARG A 28 -9.43 10.74 0.67
CA ARG A 28 -10.66 11.07 1.39
C ARG A 28 -11.37 12.25 0.74
N GLY A 29 -12.67 12.10 0.51
CA GLY A 29 -13.52 13.14 -0.07
C GLY A 29 -13.43 13.26 -1.59
N GLN A 30 -12.62 12.45 -2.28
CA GLN A 30 -12.53 12.47 -3.74
C GLN A 30 -13.69 11.78 -4.46
N GLY A 31 -14.57 11.07 -3.74
CA GLY A 31 -15.73 10.40 -4.34
C GLY A 31 -15.38 9.25 -5.29
N LEU A 32 -14.19 8.67 -5.16
CA LEU A 32 -13.70 7.58 -6.01
C LEU A 32 -14.60 6.35 -5.89
N SER A 33 -14.98 5.79 -7.03
CA SER A 33 -15.68 4.52 -7.08
C SER A 33 -14.73 3.37 -6.75
N ARG A 34 -15.30 2.19 -6.48
CA ARG A 34 -14.52 0.96 -6.30
C ARG A 34 -13.70 0.62 -7.56
N SER A 35 -14.20 0.95 -8.76
CA SER A 35 -13.46 0.72 -10.01
C SER A 35 -12.24 1.63 -10.10
N ASP A 36 -12.41 2.92 -9.77
CA ASP A 36 -11.31 3.89 -9.80
C ASP A 36 -10.19 3.48 -8.83
N LEU A 37 -10.56 2.99 -7.64
CA LEU A 37 -9.60 2.46 -6.67
C LEU A 37 -8.90 1.20 -7.20
N ASN A 38 -9.62 0.27 -7.82
CA ASN A 38 -9.01 -0.93 -8.42
C ASN A 38 -7.96 -0.57 -9.48
N GLU A 39 -8.30 0.36 -10.39
CA GLU A 39 -7.41 0.83 -11.45
C GLU A 39 -6.17 1.53 -10.87
N LEU A 40 -6.37 2.40 -9.87
CA LEU A 40 -5.28 3.06 -9.14
C LEU A 40 -4.30 2.03 -8.55
N TRP A 41 -4.81 1.03 -7.83
CA TRP A 41 -3.96 0.02 -7.20
C TRP A 41 -3.23 -0.86 -8.22
N ALA A 42 -3.88 -1.19 -9.34
CA ALA A 42 -3.25 -1.94 -10.43
C ALA A 42 -2.07 -1.15 -11.02
N ALA A 43 -2.29 0.11 -11.37
CA ALA A 43 -1.24 0.98 -11.92
C ALA A 43 -0.06 1.16 -10.95
N LEU A 44 -0.35 1.36 -9.65
CA LEU A 44 0.69 1.46 -8.61
C LEU A 44 1.50 0.16 -8.49
N THR A 45 0.86 -0.99 -8.64
CA THR A 45 1.54 -2.30 -8.57
C THR A 45 2.51 -2.48 -9.73
N GLU A 46 2.06 -2.21 -10.95
CA GLU A 46 2.91 -2.30 -12.13
C GLU A 46 4.12 -1.36 -12.04
N GLU A 47 3.89 -0.12 -11.61
CA GLU A 47 4.93 0.88 -11.45
C GLU A 47 5.93 0.50 -10.35
N ALA A 48 5.46 -0.03 -9.21
CA ALA A 48 6.32 -0.50 -8.13
C ALA A 48 7.21 -1.66 -8.58
N VAL A 49 6.65 -2.65 -9.29
CA VAL A 49 7.42 -3.78 -9.85
C VAL A 49 8.46 -3.27 -10.84
N ARG A 50 8.09 -2.35 -11.73
CA ARG A 50 9.00 -1.76 -12.72
C ARG A 50 10.16 -1.04 -12.05
N ARG A 51 9.90 -0.18 -11.07
CA ARG A 51 10.95 0.57 -10.34
C ARG A 51 11.83 -0.32 -9.49
N ALA A 52 11.27 -1.31 -8.80
CA ALA A 52 12.04 -2.25 -8.01
C ALA A 52 12.98 -3.08 -8.91
N GLY A 53 12.50 -3.52 -10.08
CA GLY A 53 13.34 -4.20 -11.08
C GLY A 53 14.50 -3.34 -11.59
N GLN A 54 14.28 -2.03 -11.80
CA GLN A 54 15.33 -1.08 -12.21
C GLN A 54 16.35 -0.81 -11.09
N SER A 55 15.88 -0.63 -9.86
CA SER A 55 16.73 -0.28 -8.71
C SER A 55 17.61 -1.44 -8.23
N LEU A 56 17.22 -2.69 -8.50
CA LEU A 56 17.91 -3.87 -8.00
C LEU A 56 18.98 -4.40 -8.98
N GLU A 57 19.26 -3.72 -10.09
CA GLU A 57 20.28 -4.10 -11.10
C GLU A 57 20.24 -5.59 -11.50
N GLY A 58 19.06 -6.22 -11.48
CA GLY A 58 18.92 -7.66 -11.76
C GLY A 58 19.51 -8.60 -10.69
N LYS A 59 19.94 -8.10 -9.52
CA LYS A 59 20.49 -8.91 -8.42
C LYS A 59 19.46 -9.81 -7.75
N TRP A 60 18.17 -9.51 -7.91
CA TRP A 60 17.07 -10.19 -7.21
C TRP A 60 16.17 -10.90 -8.22
N ASN A 61 15.60 -12.04 -7.82
CA ASN A 61 14.66 -12.79 -8.64
C ASN A 61 13.45 -11.90 -8.99
N PRO A 62 13.15 -11.65 -10.28
CA PRO A 62 12.03 -10.80 -10.70
C PRO A 62 10.68 -11.24 -10.13
N GLN A 63 10.47 -12.55 -9.95
CA GLN A 63 9.24 -13.08 -9.36
C GLN A 63 9.14 -12.76 -7.86
N ALA A 64 10.25 -12.79 -7.14
CA ALA A 64 10.27 -12.43 -5.73
C ALA A 64 10.02 -10.91 -5.53
N VAL A 65 10.57 -10.08 -6.42
CA VAL A 65 10.32 -8.64 -6.44
C VAL A 65 8.85 -8.34 -6.71
N ARG A 66 8.26 -9.04 -7.70
CA ARG A 66 6.83 -8.95 -8.00
C ARG A 66 5.97 -9.32 -6.79
N GLN A 67 6.26 -10.46 -6.17
CA GLN A 67 5.50 -10.93 -5.01
C GLN A 67 5.56 -9.94 -3.84
N GLU A 68 6.75 -9.41 -3.51
CA GLU A 68 6.87 -8.45 -2.40
C GLU A 68 6.13 -7.14 -2.72
N ALA A 69 6.19 -6.66 -3.95
CA ALA A 69 5.46 -5.45 -4.36
C ALA A 69 3.93 -5.64 -4.27
N GLU A 70 3.44 -6.78 -4.75
CA GLU A 70 2.03 -7.16 -4.65
C GLU A 70 1.58 -7.27 -3.19
N ASP A 71 2.38 -7.92 -2.33
CA ASP A 71 2.08 -8.07 -0.90
C ASP A 71 2.04 -6.71 -0.16
N VAL A 72 3.00 -5.83 -0.43
CA VAL A 72 3.06 -4.49 0.17
C VAL A 72 1.85 -3.67 -0.24
N ILE A 73 1.51 -3.67 -1.53
CA ILE A 73 0.37 -2.90 -2.04
C ILE A 73 -0.95 -3.50 -1.57
N ALA A 74 -1.09 -4.82 -1.47
CA ALA A 74 -2.28 -5.45 -0.92
C ALA A 74 -2.54 -5.01 0.54
N ARG A 75 -1.49 -4.92 1.37
CA ARG A 75 -1.59 -4.44 2.76
C ARG A 75 -1.96 -2.96 2.82
N LEU A 76 -1.30 -2.13 2.00
CA LEU A 76 -1.59 -0.70 1.88
C LEU A 76 -3.05 -0.48 1.48
N ARG A 77 -3.49 -1.15 0.40
CA ARG A 77 -4.85 -1.12 -0.13
C ARG A 77 -5.87 -1.47 0.94
N ALA A 78 -5.70 -2.59 1.63
CA ALA A 78 -6.64 -3.05 2.65
C ALA A 78 -6.83 -2.00 3.75
N ARG A 79 -5.74 -1.34 4.17
CA ARG A 79 -5.78 -0.34 5.23
C ARG A 79 -6.42 0.98 4.77
N VAL A 80 -6.10 1.43 3.57
CA VAL A 80 -6.66 2.65 2.97
C VAL A 80 -8.16 2.47 2.70
N GLU A 81 -8.56 1.35 2.06
CA GLU A 81 -9.98 1.09 1.76
C GLU A 81 -10.81 0.92 3.04
N ALA A 82 -10.27 0.26 4.08
CA ALA A 82 -10.94 0.20 5.38
C ALA A 82 -11.13 1.61 5.97
N GLY A 83 -10.11 2.47 5.93
CA GLY A 83 -10.20 3.84 6.42
C GLY A 83 -11.11 4.77 5.59
N LEU A 84 -11.33 4.46 4.31
CA LEU A 84 -12.29 5.15 3.44
C LEU A 84 -13.73 4.66 3.66
N GLY A 85 -13.90 3.38 4.01
CA GLY A 85 -15.20 2.75 4.28
C GLY A 85 -15.77 3.05 5.67
N GLU A 86 -14.93 3.45 6.63
CA GLU A 86 -15.38 4.01 7.91
C GLU A 86 -16.07 5.36 7.64
N PRO A 87 -17.40 5.49 7.85
CA PRO A 87 -18.04 6.80 7.83
C PRO A 87 -17.42 7.61 8.96
N GLY A 88 -16.60 8.60 8.60
CA GLY A 88 -15.91 9.44 9.57
C GLY A 88 -16.90 9.91 10.63
N ALA A 89 -16.50 9.82 11.90
CA ALA A 89 -17.21 10.35 13.06
C ALA A 89 -17.92 11.65 12.72
N THR A 90 -19.17 11.53 12.32
CA THR A 90 -20.05 12.67 12.10
C THR A 90 -20.25 13.23 13.49
N GLY A 91 -19.65 14.40 13.73
CA GLY A 91 -20.06 15.27 14.81
C GLY A 91 -21.58 15.30 14.79
N ARG A 92 -22.16 14.65 15.80
CA ARG A 92 -23.59 14.65 16.07
C ARG A 92 -24.00 16.09 16.20
N ALA A 93 -24.99 16.48 15.41
CA ALA A 93 -25.85 17.59 15.74
C ALA A 93 -26.52 17.30 17.08
N THR A 94 -26.33 18.21 18.04
CA THR A 94 -27.38 18.75 18.92
C THR A 94 -26.98 20.16 19.28
#